data_AF-A0A526ZW37-F1
#
_entry.id   AF-A0A526ZW37-F1
#
_cell.length_a   1.000
_cell.length_b   1.000
_cell.length_c   1.000
_cell.angle_alpha   90.00
_cell.angle_beta   90.00
_cell.angle_gamma   90.00
#
_symmetry.space_group_name_H-M   'P 1'
#
loop_
_entity.id
_entity.type
_entity.pdbx_description
1 polymer ?
#
loop_
_entity_poly.entity_id
_entity_poly.type
_entity_poly.pdbx_seq_one_letter_code
_entity_poly.pdbx_strand_id
1 'polypeptide(L)'
;AILVDSGVVRIEAPKRAQDAAIVPVDIYIDPAKAPAGIKSVTLIIDVNPAPVAATFEIGKDAGVTHLSTRVRVDDYSYLRAIAETQSGELHMAQTFVKASGGCSAPALKNQDEAMATMGQMKLRQFPPQETMTKAQELQLMIRHPNNSGLQRNPLTQYFIPAHFVQKLSVSQADRLILSMEGGISISEDPNFRFDFTAHGTGQIQVEAIDTDGKVFRNQWPLEATGL
;
A
#
# COMPACT_ATOMS: atom_id res chain seq x y z
N ALA A 1 0.30 -19.83 -16.35
CA ALA A 1 1.59 -19.89 -15.63
C ALA A 1 2.00 -18.47 -15.27
N ILE A 2 2.76 -18.26 -14.19
CA ILE A 2 3.28 -16.94 -13.82
C ILE A 2 4.59 -16.70 -14.59
N LEU A 3 4.69 -15.59 -15.31
CA LEU A 3 5.94 -15.17 -15.95
C LEU A 3 6.80 -14.41 -14.96
N VAL A 4 8.01 -14.91 -14.70
CA VAL A 4 8.95 -14.31 -13.75
C VAL A 4 9.91 -13.38 -14.48
N ASP A 5 10.15 -12.19 -13.93
CA ASP A 5 11.12 -11.21 -14.42
C ASP A 5 10.93 -10.81 -15.90
N SER A 6 9.68 -10.78 -16.38
CA SER A 6 9.33 -10.25 -17.72
C SER A 6 9.61 -8.75 -17.87
N GLY A 7 9.77 -8.07 -16.73
CA GLY A 7 9.91 -6.63 -16.58
C GLY A 7 8.61 -5.84 -16.74
N VAL A 8 7.44 -6.50 -16.78
CA VAL A 8 6.13 -5.83 -16.67
C VAL A 8 5.97 -5.20 -15.29
N VAL A 9 6.41 -5.91 -14.25
CA VAL A 9 6.42 -5.44 -12.87
C VAL A 9 7.85 -5.45 -12.35
N ARG A 10 8.19 -4.49 -11.49
CA ARG A 10 9.45 -4.43 -10.73
C ARG A 10 9.11 -4.10 -9.29
N ILE A 11 9.80 -4.74 -8.35
CA ILE A 11 9.67 -4.47 -6.91
C ILE A 11 11.01 -4.07 -6.33
N GLU A 12 11.02 -3.04 -5.50
CA GLU A 12 12.18 -2.54 -4.78
C GLU A 12 11.90 -2.45 -3.29
N ALA A 13 12.93 -2.76 -2.52
CA ALA A 13 12.97 -2.68 -1.06
C ALA A 13 14.44 -2.55 -0.65
N PRO A 14 14.75 -2.01 0.53
CA PRO A 14 16.13 -1.95 1.01
C PRO A 14 16.71 -3.36 1.19
N LYS A 15 17.98 -3.58 0.83
CA LYS A 15 18.65 -4.89 1.03
C LYS A 15 18.67 -5.33 2.50
N ARG A 16 18.67 -4.37 3.42
CA ARG A 16 18.55 -4.56 4.86
C ARG A 16 17.65 -3.46 5.41
N ALA A 17 16.56 -3.83 6.09
CA ALA A 17 15.72 -2.86 6.75
C ALA A 17 16.41 -2.34 8.02
N GLN A 18 16.34 -1.02 8.24
CA GLN A 18 16.74 -0.43 9.52
C GLN A 18 15.71 -0.74 10.61
N ASP A 19 14.43 -0.76 10.22
CA ASP A 19 13.30 -1.13 11.06
C ASP A 19 12.41 -2.10 10.27
N ALA A 20 12.25 -3.31 10.80
CA ALA A 20 11.47 -4.37 10.18
C ALA A 20 9.95 -4.12 10.27
N ALA A 21 9.49 -3.20 11.12
CA ALA A 21 8.08 -2.86 11.27
C ALA A 21 7.58 -1.89 10.18
N ILE A 22 8.48 -1.22 9.46
CA ILE A 22 8.18 -0.14 8.50
C ILE A 22 9.06 -0.21 7.24
N VAL A 23 9.22 -1.41 6.67
CA VAL A 23 10.02 -1.61 5.45
C VAL A 23 9.33 -0.92 4.26
N PRO A 24 9.94 0.09 3.61
CA PRO A 24 9.37 0.69 2.41
C PRO A 24 9.49 -0.29 1.24
N VAL A 25 8.42 -0.36 0.46
CA VAL A 25 8.30 -1.21 -0.74
C VAL A 25 7.78 -0.35 -1.87
N ASP A 26 8.51 -0.35 -2.99
CA ASP A 26 8.12 0.33 -4.22
C ASP A 26 7.83 -0.72 -5.29
N ILE A 27 6.68 -0.58 -5.96
CA ILE A 27 6.23 -1.44 -7.05
C ILE A 27 6.04 -0.56 -8.28
N TYR A 28 6.68 -0.94 -9.37
CA TYR A 28 6.63 -0.24 -10.64
C TYR A 28 6.02 -1.13 -11.71
N ILE A 29 5.22 -0.53 -12.58
CA ILE A 29 4.60 -1.18 -13.74
C ILE A 29 5.15 -0.49 -14.97
N ASP A 30 5.66 -1.28 -15.93
CA ASP A 30 6.17 -0.75 -17.18
C ASP A 30 5.02 -0.54 -18.18
N PRO A 31 4.59 0.71 -18.46
CA PRO A 31 3.48 0.98 -19.38
C PRO A 31 3.81 0.59 -20.83
N ALA A 32 5.09 0.47 -21.20
CA ALA A 32 5.46 0.01 -22.55
C ALA A 32 5.19 -1.50 -22.73
N LYS A 33 5.26 -2.28 -21.65
CA LYS A 33 4.97 -3.72 -21.65
C LYS A 33 3.54 -4.05 -21.24
N ALA A 34 2.88 -3.16 -20.52
CA ALA A 34 1.46 -3.25 -20.17
C ALA A 34 0.70 -1.98 -20.62
N PRO A 35 0.53 -1.74 -21.94
CA PRO A 35 -0.07 -0.51 -22.46
C PRO A 35 -1.55 -0.35 -22.11
N ALA A 36 -2.25 -1.46 -21.82
CA ALA A 36 -3.62 -1.45 -21.32
C ALA A 36 -3.69 -1.28 -19.78
N GLY A 37 -2.55 -1.05 -19.13
CA GLY A 37 -2.41 -1.13 -17.68
C GLY A 37 -2.54 -2.56 -17.15
N ILE A 38 -2.63 -2.65 -15.83
CA ILE A 38 -2.85 -3.90 -15.10
C ILE A 38 -4.18 -3.84 -14.37
N LYS A 39 -4.75 -5.00 -14.06
CA LYS A 39 -5.97 -5.17 -13.27
C LYS A 39 -5.67 -5.15 -11.78
N SER A 40 -4.61 -5.85 -11.35
CA SER A 40 -4.27 -5.95 -9.93
C SER A 40 -2.78 -6.16 -9.69
N VAL A 41 -2.33 -5.84 -8.46
CA VAL A 41 -1.02 -6.23 -7.92
C VAL A 41 -1.23 -6.93 -6.58
N THR A 42 -0.70 -8.14 -6.42
CA THR A 42 -0.62 -8.83 -5.13
C THR A 42 0.79 -8.73 -4.58
N LEU A 43 0.94 -8.17 -3.38
CA LEU A 43 2.19 -8.11 -2.62
C LEU A 43 2.25 -9.31 -1.65
N ILE A 44 3.30 -10.12 -1.78
CA ILE A 44 3.55 -11.31 -0.96
C ILE A 44 4.86 -11.15 -0.20
N ILE A 45 4.89 -11.60 1.05
CA ILE A 45 6.08 -11.69 1.91
C ILE A 45 6.20 -13.14 2.37
N ASP A 46 7.13 -13.88 1.77
CA ASP A 46 7.13 -15.36 1.79
C ASP A 46 7.07 -15.99 3.19
N VAL A 47 7.73 -15.36 4.17
CA VAL A 47 7.90 -15.93 5.52
C VAL A 47 7.05 -15.19 6.57
N ASN A 48 6.22 -14.22 6.16
CA ASN A 48 5.30 -13.61 7.11
C ASN A 48 4.21 -14.59 7.54
N PRO A 49 3.72 -14.52 8.79
CA PRO A 49 2.62 -15.36 9.26
C PRO A 49 1.34 -15.29 8.41
N ALA A 50 1.11 -14.14 7.77
CA ALA A 50 0.17 -13.98 6.66
C ALA A 50 0.94 -13.52 5.41
N PRO A 51 1.20 -14.42 4.43
CA PRO A 51 2.06 -14.10 3.29
C PRO A 51 1.50 -13.02 2.36
N VAL A 52 0.20 -13.01 2.09
CA VAL A 52 -0.42 -11.95 1.30
C VAL A 52 -0.52 -10.68 2.14
N ALA A 53 0.33 -9.70 1.85
CA ALA A 53 0.37 -8.44 2.58
C ALA A 53 -0.75 -7.50 2.15
N ALA A 54 -0.99 -7.41 0.85
CA ALA A 54 -2.10 -6.68 0.25
C ALA A 54 -2.32 -7.10 -1.20
N THR A 55 -3.56 -7.00 -1.66
CA THR A 55 -3.92 -7.00 -3.08
C THR A 55 -4.49 -5.64 -3.43
N PHE A 56 -3.92 -5.01 -4.44
CA PHE A 56 -4.36 -3.72 -4.96
C PHE A 56 -5.07 -3.94 -6.29
N GLU A 57 -6.33 -3.52 -6.42
CA GLU A 57 -6.99 -3.45 -7.72
C GLU A 57 -6.80 -2.05 -8.30
N ILE A 58 -6.52 -1.99 -9.59
CA ILE A 58 -6.23 -0.74 -10.30
C ILE A 58 -7.42 -0.41 -11.18
N GLY A 59 -7.91 0.83 -11.09
CA GLY A 59 -8.95 1.32 -11.98
C GLY A 59 -8.48 1.24 -13.44
N LYS A 60 -9.35 0.77 -14.33
CA LYS A 60 -9.03 0.50 -15.74
C LYS A 60 -8.27 1.63 -16.44
N ASP A 61 -8.68 2.88 -16.19
CA ASP A 61 -8.09 4.08 -16.81
C ASP A 61 -7.31 4.93 -15.79
N ALA A 62 -6.95 4.34 -14.64
CA ALA A 62 -6.25 5.02 -13.55
C ALA A 62 -4.82 5.40 -13.94
N GLY A 63 -4.18 4.62 -14.83
CA GLY A 63 -2.82 4.89 -15.30
C GLY A 63 -1.79 4.86 -14.18
N VAL A 64 -1.98 4.00 -13.17
CA VAL A 64 -1.03 3.78 -12.08
C VAL A 64 0.17 3.00 -12.64
N THR A 65 1.36 3.59 -12.53
CA THR A 65 2.65 2.99 -12.90
C THR A 65 3.61 2.85 -11.73
N HIS A 66 3.31 3.47 -10.59
CA HIS A 66 4.07 3.35 -9.34
C HIS A 66 3.12 3.27 -8.16
N LEU A 67 3.40 2.33 -7.25
CA LEU A 67 2.74 2.16 -5.97
C LEU A 67 3.79 1.88 -4.90
N SER A 68 3.71 2.59 -3.79
CA SER A 68 4.62 2.51 -2.67
C SER A 68 3.85 2.40 -1.36
N THR A 69 4.31 1.54 -0.47
CA THR A 69 3.75 1.39 0.87
C THR A 69 4.82 0.94 1.86
N ARG A 70 4.43 0.76 3.13
CA ARG A 70 5.30 0.25 4.19
C ARG A 70 4.71 -1.04 4.75
N VAL A 71 5.56 -2.04 4.90
CA VAL A 71 5.17 -3.35 5.41
C VAL A 71 6.01 -3.78 6.61
N ARG A 72 5.43 -4.65 7.42
CA ARG A 72 6.08 -5.44 8.46
C ARG A 72 6.69 -6.68 7.82
N VAL A 73 7.96 -6.97 8.11
CA VAL A 73 8.66 -8.18 7.66
C VAL A 73 9.14 -8.96 8.88
N ASP A 74 8.69 -10.21 9.02
CA ASP A 74 8.96 -11.00 10.22
C ASP A 74 10.32 -11.72 10.17
N ASP A 75 10.74 -12.14 8.98
CA ASP A 75 12.04 -12.81 8.79
C ASP A 75 12.61 -12.58 7.38
N TYR A 76 13.88 -12.92 7.21
CA TYR A 76 14.66 -12.73 6.00
C TYR A 76 14.01 -13.53 4.86
N SER A 77 13.44 -12.80 3.90
CA SER A 77 12.58 -13.42 2.90
C SER A 77 12.54 -12.62 1.61
N TYR A 78 11.96 -13.24 0.59
CA TYR A 78 11.58 -12.54 -0.63
C TYR A 78 10.26 -11.80 -0.42
N LEU A 79 10.24 -10.56 -0.88
CA LEU A 79 9.04 -9.83 -1.22
C LEU A 79 8.76 -10.09 -2.70
N ARG A 80 7.50 -10.38 -3.04
CA ARG A 80 7.06 -10.62 -4.42
C ARG A 80 5.94 -9.66 -4.77
N ALA A 81 6.02 -9.06 -5.94
CA ALA A 81 4.90 -8.38 -6.56
C ALA A 81 4.42 -9.22 -7.74
N ILE A 82 3.14 -9.61 -7.72
CA ILE A 82 2.49 -10.31 -8.83
C ILE A 82 1.47 -9.37 -9.46
N ALA A 83 1.73 -8.92 -10.68
CA ALA A 83 0.81 -8.09 -11.45
C ALA A 83 -0.06 -8.97 -12.38
N GLU A 84 -1.37 -8.77 -12.35
CA GLU A 84 -2.33 -9.36 -13.29
C GLU A 84 -2.66 -8.33 -14.39
N THR A 85 -2.43 -8.64 -15.65
CA THR A 85 -2.79 -7.76 -16.78
C THR A 85 -4.30 -7.77 -17.04
N GLN A 86 -4.78 -6.85 -17.87
CA GLN A 86 -6.18 -6.84 -18.31
C GLN A 86 -6.61 -8.11 -19.08
N SER A 87 -5.66 -8.87 -19.64
CA SER A 87 -5.92 -10.16 -20.29
C SER A 87 -5.86 -11.36 -19.33
N GLY A 88 -5.56 -11.14 -18.04
CA GLY A 88 -5.44 -12.20 -17.02
C GLY A 88 -4.06 -12.88 -16.97
N GLU A 89 -3.06 -12.33 -17.66
CA GLU A 89 -1.68 -12.82 -17.58
C GLU A 89 -1.04 -12.38 -16.26
N LEU A 90 -0.26 -13.27 -15.64
CA LEU A 90 0.41 -12.99 -14.37
C LEU A 90 1.91 -12.80 -14.58
N HIS A 91 2.43 -11.66 -14.11
CA HIS A 91 3.86 -11.36 -14.11
C HIS A 91 4.35 -11.16 -12.68
N MET A 92 5.50 -11.72 -12.33
CA MET A 92 6.08 -11.61 -11.00
C MET A 92 7.49 -11.03 -11.05
N ALA A 93 7.78 -10.14 -10.11
CA ALA A 93 9.13 -9.75 -9.72
C ALA A 93 9.33 -10.00 -8.23
N GLN A 94 10.57 -10.15 -7.81
CA GLN A 94 10.92 -10.36 -6.39
C GLN A 94 12.16 -9.57 -5.97
N THR A 95 12.24 -9.24 -4.69
CA THR A 95 13.43 -8.67 -4.06
C THR A 95 13.64 -9.31 -2.69
N PHE A 96 14.90 -9.50 -2.29
CA PHE A 96 15.24 -10.11 -1.00
C PHE A 96 15.55 -9.03 0.04
N VAL A 97 14.92 -9.12 1.21
CA VAL A 97 15.14 -8.19 2.33
C VAL A 97 15.72 -8.91 3.55
N LYS A 98 16.72 -8.28 4.18
CA LYS A 98 17.20 -8.68 5.51
C LYS A 98 16.49 -7.84 6.57
N ALA A 99 15.42 -8.35 7.14
CA ALA A 99 14.60 -7.73 8.19
C ALA A 99 13.99 -8.81 9.08
N SER A 100 13.88 -8.59 10.39
CA SER A 100 13.30 -9.61 11.28
C SER A 100 12.53 -8.97 12.44
N GLY A 101 11.49 -9.64 12.90
CA GLY A 101 10.66 -9.27 14.06
C GLY A 101 9.64 -8.17 13.80
N GLY A 102 9.45 -7.73 12.55
CA GLY A 102 8.56 -6.60 12.23
C GLY A 102 7.08 -6.84 12.57
N CYS A 103 6.63 -8.09 12.50
CA CYS A 103 5.24 -8.44 12.80
C CYS A 103 4.96 -8.45 14.31
N SER A 104 5.95 -8.74 15.15
CA SER A 104 5.82 -8.73 16.62
C SER A 104 6.34 -7.46 17.30
N ALA A 105 6.96 -6.56 16.53
CA ALA A 105 7.48 -5.29 17.01
C ALA A 105 6.39 -4.45 17.73
N PRO A 106 6.68 -3.90 18.92
CA PRO A 106 5.72 -3.11 19.68
C PRO A 106 5.25 -1.89 18.88
N ALA A 107 4.06 -1.37 19.21
CA ALA A 107 3.58 -0.12 18.63
C ALA A 107 4.56 1.01 18.93
N LEU A 108 4.79 1.88 17.94
CA LEU A 108 5.74 3.00 18.07
C LEU A 108 5.19 4.13 18.94
N LYS A 109 3.86 4.17 19.15
CA LYS A 109 3.16 5.25 19.85
C LYS A 109 2.41 4.80 21.09
N ASN A 110 2.02 5.79 21.89
CA ASN A 110 1.06 5.62 22.97
C ASN A 110 -0.30 5.16 22.40
N GLN A 111 -0.84 4.07 22.95
CA GLN A 111 -2.13 3.50 22.53
C GLN A 111 -3.28 4.48 22.68
N ASP A 112 -3.34 5.27 23.75
CA ASP A 112 -4.46 6.19 23.99
C ASP A 112 -4.52 7.27 22.90
N GLU A 113 -3.36 7.81 22.51
CA GLU A 113 -3.24 8.80 21.43
C GLU A 113 -3.57 8.17 20.06
N ALA A 114 -3.10 6.93 19.82
CA ALA A 114 -3.40 6.19 18.60
C ALA A 114 -4.90 5.94 18.44
N MET A 115 -5.61 5.62 19.53
CA MET A 115 -7.06 5.45 19.52
C MET A 115 -7.80 6.77 19.33
N ALA A 116 -7.35 7.85 19.98
CA ALA A 116 -7.98 9.17 19.89
C ALA A 116 -7.87 9.81 18.48
N THR A 117 -6.81 9.49 17.75
CA THR A 117 -6.53 10.03 16.41
C THR A 117 -6.85 9.05 15.28
N MET A 118 -7.39 7.87 15.60
CA MET A 118 -7.73 6.83 14.63
C MET A 118 -8.65 7.34 13.53
N GLY A 119 -8.32 7.01 12.28
CA GLY A 119 -9.09 7.40 11.11
C GLY A 119 -8.76 8.79 10.57
N GLN A 120 -7.96 9.60 11.28
CA GLN A 120 -7.48 10.87 10.73
C GLN A 120 -6.64 10.60 9.49
N MET A 121 -7.01 11.23 8.38
CA MET A 121 -6.32 11.09 7.10
C MET A 121 -5.62 12.39 6.69
N LYS A 122 -4.47 12.25 6.04
CA LYS A 122 -3.77 13.33 5.36
C LYS A 122 -3.43 12.89 3.94
N LEU A 123 -3.86 13.67 2.96
CA LEU A 123 -3.48 13.51 1.56
C LEU A 123 -2.47 14.61 1.19
N ARG A 124 -1.40 14.22 0.50
CA ARG A 124 -0.48 15.14 -0.17
C ARG A 124 -0.55 14.90 -1.65
N GLN A 125 -0.56 15.97 -2.44
CA GLN A 125 -0.53 15.93 -3.90
C GLN A 125 0.83 16.48 -4.34
N PHE A 126 1.45 15.82 -5.29
CA PHE A 126 2.71 16.26 -5.89
C PHE A 126 2.50 16.52 -7.37
N PRO A 127 3.05 17.62 -7.91
CA PRO A 127 2.96 17.89 -9.34
C PRO A 127 3.71 16.79 -10.13
N PRO A 128 3.31 16.54 -11.39
CA PRO A 128 4.07 15.67 -12.28
C PRO A 128 5.53 16.12 -12.32
N GLN A 129 6.47 15.20 -12.11
CA GLN A 129 7.88 15.49 -12.37
C GLN A 129 8.09 15.61 -13.88
N GLU A 130 8.97 16.51 -14.32
CA GLU A 130 9.26 16.77 -15.74
C GLU A 130 9.68 15.50 -16.52
N THR A 131 10.15 14.46 -15.82
CA THR A 131 10.56 13.17 -16.36
C THR A 131 9.46 12.11 -16.42
N MET A 132 8.26 12.38 -15.87
CA MET A 132 7.12 11.45 -15.83
C MET A 132 5.94 11.96 -16.66
N THR A 133 5.27 11.04 -17.35
CA THR A 133 4.16 11.31 -18.28
C THR A 133 2.93 11.86 -17.57
N LYS A 134 2.73 13.18 -17.45
CA LYS A 134 1.48 13.85 -16.99
C LYS A 134 0.83 13.33 -15.68
N ALA A 135 1.42 12.36 -14.99
CA ALA A 135 0.82 11.66 -13.89
C ALA A 135 1.00 12.49 -12.62
N GLN A 136 -0.11 12.73 -11.92
CA GLN A 136 -0.05 13.31 -10.59
C GLN A 136 0.30 12.21 -9.60
N GLU A 137 1.00 12.55 -8.53
CA GLU A 137 1.32 11.60 -7.47
C GLU A 137 0.62 11.99 -6.18
N LEU A 138 0.02 10.99 -5.53
CA LEU A 138 -0.66 11.13 -4.26
C LEU A 138 0.13 10.42 -3.18
N GLN A 139 0.15 10.98 -1.98
CA GLN A 139 0.55 10.28 -0.77
C GLN A 139 -0.57 10.39 0.28
N LEU A 140 -1.20 9.25 0.56
CA LEU A 140 -2.21 9.08 1.59
C LEU A 140 -1.56 8.54 2.86
N MET A 141 -1.84 9.19 3.98
CA MET A 141 -1.48 8.75 5.33
C MET A 141 -2.75 8.59 6.16
N ILE A 142 -2.89 7.45 6.83
CA ILE A 142 -4.03 7.14 7.69
C ILE A 142 -3.49 6.86 9.09
N ARG A 143 -4.00 7.57 10.11
CA ARG A 143 -3.74 7.21 11.51
C ARG A 143 -4.50 5.94 11.86
N HIS A 144 -3.77 4.85 12.09
CA HIS A 144 -4.36 3.57 12.48
C HIS A 144 -3.29 2.68 13.17
N PRO A 145 -3.63 1.97 14.26
CA PRO A 145 -2.67 1.14 14.99
C PRO A 145 -2.09 0.02 14.11
N ASN A 146 -2.90 -0.56 13.22
CA ASN A 146 -2.50 -1.65 12.33
C ASN A 146 -1.76 -2.75 13.12
N ASN A 147 -2.42 -3.19 14.20
CA ASN A 147 -1.94 -4.25 15.05
C ASN A 147 -1.99 -5.56 14.28
N SER A 148 -0.90 -6.31 14.31
CA SER A 148 -0.76 -7.56 13.55
C SER A 148 -1.43 -8.76 14.21
N GLY A 149 -1.77 -8.66 15.50
CA GLY A 149 -2.18 -9.82 16.32
C GLY A 149 -1.02 -10.53 17.03
N LEU A 150 0.23 -10.19 16.70
CA LEU A 150 1.43 -10.92 17.15
C LEU A 150 2.24 -10.15 18.20
N GLN A 151 1.90 -8.89 18.40
CA GLN A 151 2.54 -7.99 19.36
C GLN A 151 2.08 -8.33 20.77
N ARG A 152 2.95 -8.17 21.77
CA ARG A 152 2.60 -8.37 23.18
C ARG A 152 2.43 -7.03 23.89
N ASN A 153 1.40 -6.95 24.74
CA ASN A 153 1.26 -5.84 25.66
C ASN A 153 2.37 -5.93 26.74
N PRO A 154 3.19 -4.89 26.93
CA PRO A 154 4.33 -4.96 27.84
C PRO A 154 3.92 -5.11 29.32
N LEU A 155 2.69 -4.69 29.69
CA LEU A 155 2.17 -4.81 31.05
C LEU A 155 1.50 -6.16 31.28
N THR A 156 0.52 -6.52 30.45
CA THR A 156 -0.30 -7.72 30.66
C THR A 156 0.33 -8.99 30.10
N GLN A 157 1.35 -8.86 29.24
CA GLN A 157 2.01 -9.95 28.52
C GLN A 157 1.12 -10.72 27.54
N TYR A 158 -0.15 -10.34 27.40
CA TYR A 158 -1.08 -10.91 26.43
C TYR A 158 -0.82 -10.37 25.02
N PHE A 159 -1.23 -11.14 24.02
CA PHE A 159 -1.24 -10.69 22.63
C PHE A 159 -2.23 -9.54 22.45
N ILE A 160 -1.80 -8.52 21.70
CA ILE A 160 -2.66 -7.44 21.24
C ILE A 160 -3.46 -7.99 20.06
N PRO A 161 -4.80 -7.99 20.08
CA PRO A 161 -5.61 -8.47 18.98
C PRO A 161 -5.28 -7.78 17.65
N ALA A 162 -5.42 -8.51 16.54
CA ALA A 162 -5.25 -7.94 15.22
C ALA A 162 -6.31 -6.85 14.99
N HIS A 163 -5.86 -5.66 14.59
CA HIS A 163 -6.73 -4.52 14.33
C HIS A 163 -6.07 -3.62 13.28
N PHE A 164 -6.48 -3.76 12.02
CA PHE A 164 -5.83 -3.11 10.89
C PHE A 164 -6.84 -2.64 9.84
N VAL A 165 -6.41 -1.70 8.99
CA VAL A 165 -7.17 -1.29 7.81
C VAL A 165 -7.21 -2.48 6.83
N GLN A 166 -8.38 -3.08 6.66
CA GLN A 166 -8.58 -4.25 5.79
C GLN A 166 -9.00 -3.86 4.37
N LYS A 167 -9.68 -2.73 4.19
CA LYS A 167 -10.11 -2.24 2.89
C LYS A 167 -9.78 -0.77 2.71
N LEU A 168 -9.36 -0.39 1.52
CA LEU A 168 -9.17 0.98 1.09
C LEU A 168 -9.75 1.14 -0.32
N SER A 169 -10.41 2.26 -0.58
CA SER A 169 -10.80 2.70 -1.91
C SER A 169 -10.38 4.15 -2.07
N VAL A 170 -9.69 4.45 -3.18
CA VAL A 170 -9.35 5.80 -3.60
C VAL A 170 -9.91 6.03 -4.99
N SER A 171 -10.75 7.06 -5.13
CA SER A 171 -11.39 7.44 -6.39
C SER A 171 -11.22 8.92 -6.70
N GLN A 172 -11.36 9.27 -7.98
CA GLN A 172 -11.54 10.64 -8.43
C GLN A 172 -12.98 10.80 -8.93
N ALA A 173 -13.79 11.56 -8.21
CA ALA A 173 -15.25 11.49 -8.34
C ALA A 173 -15.71 10.01 -8.25
N ASP A 174 -16.48 9.53 -9.23
CA ASP A 174 -16.97 8.15 -9.28
C ASP A 174 -15.99 7.17 -9.94
N ARG A 175 -14.81 7.64 -10.38
CA ARG A 175 -13.82 6.83 -11.08
C ARG A 175 -12.81 6.25 -10.09
N LEU A 176 -12.82 4.93 -9.92
CA LEU A 176 -11.81 4.22 -9.13
C LEU A 176 -10.40 4.52 -9.66
N ILE A 177 -9.49 4.89 -8.76
CA ILE A 177 -8.05 4.94 -9.04
C ILE A 177 -7.41 3.63 -8.57
N LEU A 178 -7.60 3.31 -7.30
CA LEU A 178 -7.00 2.16 -6.64
C LEU A 178 -7.88 1.69 -5.48
N SER A 179 -8.06 0.38 -5.35
CA SER A 179 -8.59 -0.25 -4.14
C SER A 179 -7.52 -1.17 -3.53
N MET A 180 -7.65 -1.49 -2.24
CA MET A 180 -6.78 -2.45 -1.57
C MET A 180 -7.61 -3.35 -0.66
N GLU A 181 -7.33 -4.64 -0.71
CA GLU A 181 -7.59 -5.57 0.39
C GLU A 181 -6.26 -5.85 1.11
N GLY A 182 -6.16 -5.41 2.37
CA GLY A 182 -4.94 -5.46 3.16
C GLY A 182 -4.95 -6.54 4.23
N GLY A 183 -3.76 -6.98 4.65
CA GLY A 183 -3.55 -7.90 5.76
C GLY A 183 -2.72 -7.32 6.90
N ILE A 184 -2.39 -8.18 7.88
CA ILE A 184 -1.61 -7.82 9.09
C ILE A 184 -0.18 -7.30 8.80
N SER A 185 0.28 -7.44 7.56
CA SER A 185 1.62 -7.04 7.13
C SER A 185 1.71 -5.56 6.77
N ILE A 186 0.59 -4.82 6.63
CA ILE A 186 0.65 -3.36 6.42
C ILE A 186 1.02 -2.67 7.73
N SER A 187 2.05 -1.81 7.70
CA SER A 187 2.60 -1.16 8.89
C SER A 187 1.62 -0.26 9.64
N GLU A 188 1.95 0.04 10.90
CA GLU A 188 1.33 1.12 11.69
C GLU A 188 1.33 2.45 10.89
N ASP A 189 0.28 3.24 11.06
CA ASP A 189 -0.02 4.43 10.26
C ASP A 189 0.14 4.16 8.75
N PRO A 190 -0.78 3.40 8.11
CA PRO A 190 -0.67 3.05 6.71
C PRO A 190 -0.35 4.26 5.82
N ASN A 191 0.66 4.07 4.96
CA ASN A 191 1.12 5.06 4.00
C ASN A 191 1.04 4.44 2.61
N PHE A 192 0.34 5.11 1.71
CA PHE A 192 0.21 4.69 0.32
C PHE A 192 0.61 5.87 -0.56
N ARG A 193 1.62 5.68 -1.40
CA ARG A 193 2.03 6.68 -2.39
C ARG A 193 1.95 6.06 -3.77
N PHE A 194 1.29 6.72 -4.69
CA PHE A 194 1.09 6.19 -6.03
C PHE A 194 0.87 7.33 -7.02
N ASP A 195 1.25 7.08 -8.27
CA ASP A 195 0.92 7.95 -9.38
C ASP A 195 -0.43 7.56 -9.99
N PHE A 196 -1.05 8.50 -10.68
CA PHE A 196 -2.25 8.23 -11.47
C PHE A 196 -2.43 9.30 -12.56
N THR A 197 -3.18 8.93 -13.59
CA THR A 197 -3.68 9.87 -14.59
C THR A 197 -4.95 10.53 -14.08
N ALA A 198 -4.91 11.84 -13.86
CA ALA A 198 -6.07 12.62 -13.47
C ALA A 198 -7.01 12.89 -14.66
N HIS A 199 -8.32 12.82 -14.42
CA HIS A 199 -9.36 13.13 -15.40
C HIS A 199 -10.28 14.22 -14.87
N GLY A 200 -10.29 15.37 -15.55
CA GLY A 200 -11.08 16.53 -15.12
C GLY A 200 -10.66 17.07 -13.74
N THR A 201 -11.59 17.72 -13.07
CA THR A 201 -11.37 18.42 -11.78
C THR A 201 -12.09 17.75 -10.60
N GLY A 202 -12.53 16.51 -10.78
CA GLY A 202 -13.21 15.74 -9.73
C GLY A 202 -12.34 15.60 -8.47
N GLN A 203 -12.99 15.61 -7.30
CA GLN A 203 -12.31 15.48 -6.01
C GLN A 203 -11.73 14.09 -5.82
N ILE A 204 -10.62 13.99 -5.08
CA ILE A 204 -10.10 12.73 -4.57
C ILE A 204 -10.92 12.33 -3.36
N GLN A 205 -11.53 11.15 -3.42
CA GLN A 205 -12.32 10.56 -2.33
C GLN A 205 -11.59 9.32 -1.82
N VAL A 206 -11.54 9.18 -0.50
CA VAL A 206 -10.92 8.04 0.17
C VAL A 206 -11.91 7.45 1.16
N GLU A 207 -12.07 6.13 1.09
CA GLU A 207 -12.78 5.33 2.09
C GLU A 207 -11.85 4.21 2.58
N ALA A 208 -11.73 4.07 3.90
CA ALA A 208 -11.01 2.97 4.53
C ALA A 208 -11.90 2.26 5.54
N ILE A 209 -11.77 0.94 5.65
CA ILE A 209 -12.53 0.10 6.59
C ILE A 209 -11.54 -0.76 7.37
N ASP A 210 -11.64 -0.75 8.71
CA ASP A 210 -10.84 -1.62 9.58
C ASP A 210 -11.53 -2.96 9.88
N THR A 211 -10.79 -3.87 10.53
CA THR A 211 -11.29 -5.19 10.92
C THR A 211 -12.44 -5.19 11.93
N ASP A 212 -12.69 -4.06 12.60
CA ASP A 212 -13.83 -3.88 13.50
C ASP A 212 -15.07 -3.35 12.75
N GLY A 213 -14.95 -3.12 11.44
CA GLY A 213 -16.00 -2.56 10.59
C GLY A 213 -16.14 -1.04 10.68
N LYS A 214 -15.21 -0.33 11.33
CA LYS A 214 -15.23 1.13 11.36
C LYS A 214 -14.86 1.67 9.99
N VAL A 215 -15.60 2.69 9.56
CA VAL A 215 -15.44 3.31 8.25
C VAL A 215 -14.89 4.72 8.43
N PHE A 216 -13.82 5.03 7.72
CA PHE A 216 -13.17 6.34 7.70
C PHE A 216 -13.27 6.93 6.29
N ARG A 217 -13.73 8.17 6.16
CA ARG A 217 -13.93 8.83 4.86
C ARG A 217 -13.42 10.26 4.88
N ASN A 218 -12.68 10.61 3.84
CA ASN A 218 -12.25 11.98 3.58
C ASN A 218 -12.31 12.27 2.07
N GLN A 219 -12.38 13.56 1.73
CA GLN A 219 -12.28 14.03 0.37
C GLN A 219 -11.42 15.29 0.29
N TRP A 220 -10.71 15.46 -0.84
CA TRP A 220 -9.86 16.61 -1.12
C TRP A 220 -10.10 17.11 -2.54
N PRO A 221 -10.05 18.44 -2.76
CA PRO A 221 -10.02 18.96 -4.13
C PRO A 221 -8.77 18.43 -4.84
N LEU A 222 -8.88 18.12 -6.12
CA LEU A 222 -7.71 17.89 -6.96
C LEU A 222 -6.96 19.22 -7.07
N GLU A 223 -5.70 19.24 -6.62
CA GLU A 223 -4.88 20.43 -6.79
C GLU A 223 -4.56 20.58 -8.29
N ALA A 224 -4.89 21.76 -8.83
CA ALA A 224 -4.57 22.09 -10.21
C ALA A 224 -3.05 21.98 -10.36
N THR A 225 -2.61 21.11 -11.28
CA THR A 225 -1.22 21.11 -11.72
C THR A 225 -0.91 22.53 -12.18
N GLY A 226 0.06 23.18 -11.56
CA GLY A 226 0.39 24.57 -11.82
C GLY A 226 0.46 24.86 -13.32
N LEU A 227 -0.24 25.92 -13.72
CA LEU A 227 -0.05 26.59 -15.01
C LEU A 227 1.39 27.11 -15.14
#